data_AF-Q05S54-F1
#
_entry.id   AF-Q05S54-F1
#
_cell.length_a   1.000
_cell.length_b   1.000
_cell.length_c   1.000
_cell.angle_alpha   90.00
_cell.angle_beta   90.00
_cell.angle_gamma   90.00
#
_symmetry.space_group_name_H-M   'P 1'
#
loop_
_entity.id
_entity.type
_entity.pdbx_description
1 polymer ?
#
loop_
_entity_poly.entity_id
_entity_poly.type
_entity_poly.pdbx_seq_one_letter_code
_entity_poly.pdbx_strand_id
1 'polypeptide(L)' 'MLMDDWDFVDPDDLSNWKGACICMTCQHFSYGVDRHCRTILGCTVRRRQLPQGDHLIKRCRLWAPTWQQQVGWAPEVS' A
#
# COMPACT_ATOMS: atom_id res chain seq x y z
N MET A 1 -17.86 -4.81 -0.42
CA MET A 1 -17.34 -4.47 0.92
C MET A 1 -16.62 -3.15 0.80
N LEU A 2 -16.98 -2.20 1.66
CA LEU A 2 -16.26 -0.94 1.78
C LEU A 2 -14.96 -1.22 2.55
N MET A 3 -13.96 -0.38 2.35
CA MET A 3 -12.63 -0.56 2.93
C MET A 3 -12.62 -0.46 4.46
N ASP A 4 -13.63 0.20 5.03
CA ASP A 4 -13.90 0.34 6.48
C ASP A 4 -14.22 -1.00 7.16
N ASP A 5 -14.76 -1.98 6.43
CA ASP A 5 -15.08 -3.32 6.95
C ASP A 5 -13.86 -4.27 6.97
N TRP A 6 -12.71 -3.85 6.47
CA TRP A 6 -11.54 -4.71 6.42
C TRP A 6 -10.83 -4.74 7.76
N ASP A 7 -10.41 -5.91 8.21
CA ASP A 7 -9.50 -6.03 9.34
C ASP A 7 -8.11 -5.45 9.00
N PHE A 8 -7.35 -5.10 10.03
CA PHE A 8 -5.94 -4.72 9.89
C PHE A 8 -5.08 -5.90 9.43
N VAL A 9 -4.01 -5.59 8.69
CA VAL A 9 -2.98 -6.56 8.35
C VAL A 9 -2.23 -6.99 9.60
N ASP A 10 -1.86 -8.27 9.65
CA ASP A 10 -1.04 -8.79 10.73
C ASP A 10 0.37 -8.16 10.70
N PRO A 11 0.92 -7.70 11.84
CA PRO A 11 2.30 -7.23 11.92
C PRO A 11 3.33 -8.23 11.37
N ASP A 12 3.12 -9.54 11.53
CA ASP A 12 4.03 -10.60 11.04
C ASP A 12 4.00 -10.74 9.50
N ASP A 13 2.96 -10.21 8.85
CA ASP A 13 2.83 -10.15 7.39
C ASP A 13 3.53 -8.92 6.78
N LEU A 14 3.97 -7.99 7.62
CA LEU A 14 4.70 -6.79 7.24
C LEU A 14 6.19 -6.93 7.60
N SER A 15 7.05 -6.59 6.66
CA SER A 15 8.50 -6.55 6.86
C SER A 15 8.99 -5.12 6.76
N ASN A 16 9.88 -4.73 7.67
CA ASN A 16 10.56 -3.42 7.61
C ASN A 16 11.38 -3.32 6.34
N TRP A 17 11.33 -2.17 5.67
CA TRP A 17 12.12 -1.89 4.49
C TRP A 17 12.70 -0.49 4.54
N LYS A 18 13.95 -0.34 4.07
CA LYS A 18 14.61 0.97 3.92
C LYS A 18 14.73 1.28 2.44
N GLY A 19 13.99 2.27 1.95
CA GLY A 19 14.02 2.71 0.55
C GLY A 19 12.63 2.77 -0.09
N ALA A 20 12.59 2.76 -1.43
CA ALA A 20 11.36 2.99 -2.20
C ALA A 20 10.44 1.75 -2.36
N CYS A 21 10.75 0.60 -1.75
CA CYS A 21 9.91 -0.62 -1.82
C CYS A 21 9.06 -0.78 -0.56
N ILE A 22 8.11 0.14 -0.36
CA ILE A 22 7.21 0.21 0.79
C ILE A 22 5.77 0.01 0.33
N CYS A 23 4.83 -0.24 1.26
CA CYS A 23 3.43 -0.44 0.89
C CYS A 23 2.87 0.75 0.11
N MET A 24 3.23 2.00 0.44
CA MET A 24 2.76 3.19 -0.30
C MET A 24 3.15 3.20 -1.79
N THR A 25 4.25 2.54 -2.16
CA THR A 25 4.73 2.45 -3.55
C THR A 25 4.32 1.15 -4.24
N CYS A 26 3.44 0.37 -3.61
CA CYS A 26 2.94 -0.88 -4.17
C CYS A 26 1.75 -0.62 -5.11
N GLN A 27 1.66 -1.36 -6.21
CA GLN A 27 0.48 -1.31 -7.09
C GLN A 27 -0.84 -1.71 -6.41
N HIS A 28 -0.77 -2.49 -5.33
CA HIS A 28 -1.95 -2.95 -4.58
C HIS A 28 -2.33 -2.03 -3.43
N PHE A 29 -1.58 -0.94 -3.24
CA PHE A 29 -1.92 0.08 -2.27
C PHE A 29 -3.18 0.81 -2.70
N SER A 30 -4.08 1.01 -1.75
CA SER A 30 -5.28 1.78 -1.96
C SER A 30 -5.55 2.64 -0.73
N TYR A 31 -6.24 3.74 -0.96
CA TYR A 31 -6.74 4.60 0.09
C TYR A 31 -8.22 4.87 -0.16
N GLY A 32 -8.95 5.08 0.94
CA GLY A 32 -10.36 5.42 0.94
C GLY A 32 -10.64 6.42 2.06
N VAL A 33 -11.91 6.74 2.24
CA VAL A 33 -12.38 7.62 3.31
C VAL A 33 -13.48 6.89 4.07
N ASP A 34 -13.39 6.87 5.40
CA ASP A 34 -14.41 6.31 6.27
C ASP A 34 -15.61 7.25 6.42
N ARG A 35 -16.68 6.77 7.09
CA ARG A 35 -17.88 7.58 7.40
C ARG A 35 -17.61 8.79 8.31
N HIS A 36 -16.45 8.83 8.97
CA HIS A 36 -15.99 9.91 9.84
C HIS A 36 -14.97 10.84 9.13
N CYS A 37 -14.88 10.76 7.80
CA CYS A 37 -13.96 11.54 6.98
C CYS A 37 -12.46 11.28 7.28
N ARG A 38 -12.12 10.11 7.81
CA ARG A 38 -10.73 9.69 8.03
C ARG A 38 -10.22 8.90 6.83
N THR A 39 -8.97 9.16 6.46
CA THR A 39 -8.30 8.38 5.42
C THR A 39 -8.04 6.98 5.92
N ILE A 40 -8.62 5.98 5.25
CA ILE A 40 -8.29 4.58 5.44
C ILE A 40 -7.24 4.20 4.41
N LEU A 41 -6.22 3.49 4.85
CA LEU A 41 -5.18 2.93 3.99
C LEU A 41 -5.31 1.42 3.99
N GLY A 42 -5.02 0.77 2.86
CA GLY A 42 -5.14 -0.67 2.81
C GLY A 42 -4.54 -1.30 1.57
N CYS A 43 -4.58 -2.62 1.56
CA CYS A 43 -4.01 -3.48 0.54
C CYS A 43 -5.13 -4.26 -0.14
N THR A 44 -5.39 -3.99 -1.42
CA THR A 44 -6.53 -4.58 -2.16
C THR A 44 -6.38 -6.08 -2.38
N VAL A 45 -5.15 -6.58 -2.55
CA VAL A 45 -4.89 -8.01 -2.74
C VAL A 45 -5.13 -8.81 -1.46
N ARG A 46 -4.79 -8.24 -0.29
CA ARG A 46 -5.05 -8.87 1.01
C ARG A 46 -6.44 -8.59 1.56
N ARG A 47 -7.11 -7.54 1.05
CA ARG A 47 -8.36 -6.98 1.60
C ARG A 47 -8.21 -6.68 3.11
N ARG A 48 -7.11 -6.00 3.45
CA ARG A 48 -6.76 -5.62 4.83
C ARG A 48 -6.39 -4.16 4.90
N GLN A 49 -6.72 -3.51 6.01
CA GLN A 49 -6.27 -2.16 6.33
C GLN A 49 -4.79 -2.14 6.73
N LEU A 50 -4.10 -1.07 6.38
CA LEU A 50 -2.74 -0.80 6.80
C LEU A 50 -2.77 0.17 7.99
N PRO A 51 -2.11 -0.15 9.11
CA PRO A 51 -1.92 0.80 10.19
C PRO A 51 -1.30 2.10 9.69
N GLN A 52 -1.71 3.22 10.28
CA GLN A 52 -1.13 4.52 9.97
C GLN A 52 0.38 4.49 10.29
N GLY A 53 1.20 5.02 9.38
CA GLY A 53 2.67 5.01 9.49
C GLY A 53 3.33 3.77 8.89
N ASP A 54 2.78 2.57 9.08
CA ASP A 54 3.40 1.32 8.58
C ASP A 54 3.54 1.30 7.05
N HIS A 55 2.63 1.94 6.34
CA HIS A 55 2.69 2.06 4.89
C HIS A 55 3.93 2.83 4.36
N LEU A 56 4.60 3.61 5.21
CA LEU A 56 5.78 4.41 4.88
C LEU A 56 7.11 3.70 5.16
N ILE A 57 7.10 2.66 6.00
CA ILE A 57 8.32 2.01 6.51
C ILE A 57 8.32 0.48 6.32
N LYS A 58 7.17 -0.11 5.99
CA LYS A 58 7.02 -1.56 5.82
C LYS A 58 6.48 -1.91 4.44
N ARG A 59 6.72 -3.15 4.04
CA ARG A 59 6.13 -3.78 2.85
C ARG A 59 5.54 -5.14 3.22
N CYS A 60 4.52 -5.57 2.48
CA CYS A 60 4.02 -6.95 2.60
C CYS A 60 4.77 -7.89 1.64
N ARG A 61 4.63 -9.22 1.85
CA ARG A 61 5.22 -10.24 0.97
C ARG A 61 4.69 -10.22 -0.47
N LEU A 62 3.51 -9.65 -0.69
CA LEU A 62 2.87 -9.49 -1.99
C LEU A 62 3.16 -8.11 -2.61
N TRP A 63 4.23 -7.44 -2.17
CA TRP A 63 4.63 -6.17 -2.73
C TRP A 63 4.97 -6.34 -4.22
N ALA A 64 4.38 -5.49 -5.04
CA ALA A 64 4.66 -5.41 -6.45
C ALA A 64 4.85 -3.94 -6.84
N PRO A 65 5.85 -3.63 -7.69
CA PRO A 65 6.15 -2.27 -8.13
C PRO A 65 4.96 -1.70 -8.91
N THR A 66 4.75 -0.39 -8.80
CA THR A 66 3.81 0.30 -9.70
C THR A 66 4.33 0.26 -11.13
N TRP A 67 3.43 0.27 -12.10
CA TRP A 67 3.79 0.30 -13.53
C TRP A 67 4.78 1.44 -13.86
N GLN A 68 4.64 2.60 -13.20
CA GLN A 68 5.59 3.72 -13.31
C GLN A 68 7.04 3.37 -12.93
N GLN A 69 7.26 2.45 -11.99
CA GLN A 69 8.60 1.96 -11.66
C GLN A 69 9.12 0.95 -12.70
N GLN A 70 8.25 0.28 -13.45
CA GLN A 70 8.63 -0.70 -14.47
C GLN A 70 8.96 -0.06 -15.82
N VAL A 71 8.24 0.99 -16.22
CA VAL A 71 8.44 1.64 -17.54
C VAL A 71 9.38 2.83 -17.51
N GLY A 72 9.89 3.20 -16.33
CA GLY A 72 10.62 4.46 -16.14
C GLY A 72 9.67 5.65 -16.09
N TRP A 73 10.02 6.66 -15.30
CA TRP A 73 9.25 7.89 -15.23
C TRP A 73 9.51 8.71 -16.51
N ALA A 74 8.51 8.82 -17.38
CA ALA A 74 8.53 9.47 -18.69
C ALA A 74 9.34 8.71 -19.76
N PRO A 75 8.74 7.71 -20.44
CA PRO A 75 9.38 7.03 -21.57
C PRO A 75 9.57 7.95 -22.80
N GLU A 76 8.89 9.09 -22.86
CA GLU A 76 8.97 10.05 -23.98
C GLU A 76 10.22 10.94 -24.01
N VAL A 77 11.01 10.97 -22.92
CA VAL A 77 12.28 11.73 -22.82
C VAL A 77 13.51 10.86 -23.11
N SER A 78 13.31 9.63 -23.61
CA SER A 78 14.40 8.74 -24.05
C SER A 78 14.73 8.87 -25.53
#